data_AF-A0A2V2UC74-F1
#
_entry.id   AF-A0A2V2UC74-F1
#
_cell.length_a   1.000
_cell.length_b   1.000
_cell.length_c   1.000
_cell.angle_alpha   90.00
_cell.angle_beta   90.00
_cell.angle_gamma   90.00
#
_symmetry.space_group_name_H-M   'P 1'
#
loop_
_entity.id
_entity.type
_entity.pdbx_description
1 polymer ?
#
loop_
_entity_poly.entity_id
_entity_poly.type
_entity_poly.pdbx_seq_one_letter_code
_entity_poly.pdbx_strand_id
1 'polypeptide(L)'
;MQLTGEEENMLRGERGESLAVAYRILLAIGEATEAERLIPVKWAHISGVNYNTIGDSGVDFLEEFSKSARVAIRTTINPMGFDQNKTVNLSENFTQKQMSIVRSYHMLGTTTSFTCVPYEIFDIPEKGSAVSFAESNAAVFSNSILGLLTNRESALSALASSITGKSPYSNLLMDKFRRAKVTVKPDYELATELDYGLLGYFAGNTVRDNCIGINAGEEKLDTIKAKALSAAIGTSGSCGMFTKEEGAKQEIISCGKEEVTTIKDELNTAEDGDLIALGSPQLGLNELHLLAALIEGKRLTKRCIIFCARAIHNQAKHLGLIDRIEHAGGEFMCDSCTCLTPLITRADFDSVITNSVKAAYYLNHSNRVGVCLKDLKTIMKECADYN
;
A
#
# COMPACT_ATOMS: atom_id res chain seq x y z
N MET A 1 -0.68 5.32 -29.64
CA MET A 1 0.64 5.56 -28.99
C MET A 1 1.74 5.45 -30.03
N GLN A 2 2.70 6.39 -30.06
CA GLN A 2 3.89 6.36 -30.90
C GLN A 2 4.99 5.58 -30.19
N LEU A 3 5.55 4.57 -30.86
CA LEU A 3 6.69 3.78 -30.38
C LEU A 3 7.95 4.19 -31.16
N THR A 4 9.09 4.11 -30.49
CA THR A 4 10.40 4.18 -31.17
C THR A 4 10.65 2.89 -31.95
N GLY A 5 11.54 2.92 -32.95
CA GLY A 5 11.90 1.71 -33.70
C GLY A 5 12.44 0.57 -32.82
N GLU A 6 13.13 0.90 -31.72
CA GLU A 6 13.57 -0.09 -30.74
C GLU A 6 12.38 -0.75 -30.01
N GLU A 7 11.41 0.05 -29.57
CA GLU A 7 10.21 -0.43 -28.89
C GLU A 7 9.32 -1.26 -29.83
N GLU A 8 9.23 -0.90 -31.12
CA GLU A 8 8.55 -1.71 -32.14
C GLU A 8 9.22 -3.07 -32.35
N ASN A 9 10.56 -3.09 -32.45
CA ASN A 9 11.32 -4.33 -32.60
C ASN A 9 11.13 -5.25 -31.37
N MET A 10 11.13 -4.68 -30.17
CA MET A 10 10.86 -5.43 -28.93
C MET A 10 9.43 -5.97 -28.88
N LEU A 11 8.43 -5.17 -29.30
CA LEU A 11 7.03 -5.59 -29.40
C LEU A 11 6.83 -6.76 -30.38
N ARG A 12 7.62 -6.81 -31.48
CA ARG A 12 7.60 -7.91 -32.47
C ARG A 12 8.28 -9.20 -31.98
N GLY A 13 8.91 -9.20 -30.81
CA GLY A 13 9.56 -10.39 -30.25
C GLY A 13 11.01 -10.61 -30.69
N GLU A 14 11.63 -9.63 -31.35
CA GLU A 14 13.04 -9.74 -31.80
C GLU A 14 14.05 -9.88 -30.63
N ARG A 15 13.60 -9.58 -29.40
CA ARG A 15 14.36 -9.71 -28.15
C ARG A 15 13.76 -10.73 -27.17
N GLY A 16 12.86 -11.59 -27.66
CA GLY A 16 12.21 -12.65 -26.87
C GLY A 16 10.75 -12.36 -26.50
N GLU A 17 9.96 -13.43 -26.36
CA GLU A 17 8.50 -13.32 -26.22
C GLU A 17 8.07 -12.64 -24.91
N SER A 18 8.74 -12.87 -23.78
CA SER A 18 8.33 -12.25 -22.52
C SER A 18 8.49 -10.74 -22.52
N LEU A 19 9.51 -10.21 -23.22
CA LEU A 19 9.64 -8.76 -23.41
C LEU A 19 8.55 -8.23 -24.35
N ALA A 20 8.22 -8.96 -25.41
CA ALA A 20 7.11 -8.61 -26.30
C ALA A 20 5.77 -8.58 -25.55
N VAL A 21 5.50 -9.57 -24.69
CA VAL A 21 4.30 -9.60 -23.83
C VAL A 21 4.26 -8.37 -22.91
N ALA A 22 5.38 -7.98 -22.30
CA ALA A 22 5.45 -6.76 -21.49
C ALA A 22 5.11 -5.51 -22.32
N TYR A 23 5.65 -5.37 -23.53
CA TYR A 23 5.30 -4.27 -24.43
C TYR A 23 3.83 -4.30 -24.88
N ARG A 24 3.25 -5.48 -25.14
CA ARG A 24 1.81 -5.62 -25.46
C ARG A 24 0.93 -5.15 -24.31
N ILE A 25 1.31 -5.46 -23.06
CA ILE A 25 0.62 -4.97 -21.86
C ILE A 25 0.68 -3.42 -21.82
N LEU A 26 1.88 -2.84 -21.95
CA LEU A 26 2.04 -1.38 -21.94
C LEU A 26 1.30 -0.70 -23.11
N LEU A 27 1.24 -1.33 -24.28
CA LEU A 27 0.49 -0.84 -25.44
C LEU A 27 -1.01 -0.80 -25.16
N ALA A 28 -1.58 -1.90 -24.64
CA ALA A 28 -2.99 -1.95 -24.28
C ALA A 28 -3.36 -0.90 -23.21
N ILE A 29 -2.52 -0.70 -22.21
CA ILE A 29 -2.71 0.34 -21.18
C ILE A 29 -2.55 1.74 -21.78
N GLY A 30 -1.55 1.92 -22.65
CA GLY A 30 -1.32 3.18 -23.35
C GLY A 30 -2.51 3.57 -24.21
N GLU A 31 -3.11 2.63 -24.94
CA GLU A 31 -4.34 2.86 -25.69
C GLU A 31 -5.53 3.21 -24.78
N ALA A 32 -5.72 2.44 -23.70
CA ALA A 32 -6.80 2.68 -22.74
C ALA A 32 -6.69 4.01 -21.98
N THR A 33 -5.47 4.56 -21.88
CA THR A 33 -5.19 5.83 -21.19
C THR A 33 -4.84 6.97 -22.14
N GLU A 34 -5.02 6.77 -23.45
CA GLU A 34 -4.72 7.74 -24.50
C GLU A 34 -3.27 8.26 -24.44
N ALA A 35 -2.33 7.41 -24.01
CA ALA A 35 -0.91 7.75 -23.92
C ALA A 35 -0.32 7.97 -25.33
N GLU A 36 0.39 9.09 -25.48
CA GLU A 36 1.03 9.44 -26.75
C GLU A 36 2.30 8.65 -26.99
N ARG A 37 3.02 8.26 -25.93
CA ARG A 37 4.32 7.58 -25.98
C ARG A 37 4.64 6.85 -24.67
N LEU A 38 5.70 6.05 -24.67
CA LEU A 38 6.31 5.51 -23.47
C LEU A 38 7.38 6.45 -22.90
N ILE A 39 7.55 6.47 -21.59
CA ILE A 39 8.65 7.19 -20.90
C ILE A 39 9.50 6.22 -20.07
N PRO A 40 10.80 6.50 -19.88
CA PRO A 40 11.62 5.72 -18.94
C PRO A 40 11.14 5.92 -17.50
N VAL A 41 11.17 4.84 -16.72
CA VAL A 41 10.90 4.86 -15.27
C VAL A 41 12.09 4.28 -14.51
N LYS A 42 12.41 4.84 -13.33
CA LYS A 42 13.63 4.49 -12.58
C LYS A 42 13.43 3.34 -11.58
N TRP A 43 12.18 3.10 -11.16
CA TRP A 43 11.85 2.13 -10.13
C TRP A 43 10.44 1.58 -10.36
N ALA A 44 10.29 0.25 -10.33
CA ALA A 44 8.99 -0.41 -10.27
C ALA A 44 8.74 -1.02 -8.88
N HIS A 45 7.50 -0.93 -8.40
CA HIS A 45 7.05 -1.62 -7.19
C HIS A 45 5.82 -2.48 -7.51
N ILE A 46 6.02 -3.80 -7.54
CA ILE A 46 5.05 -4.76 -8.03
C ILE A 46 4.09 -5.18 -6.91
N SER A 47 2.79 -5.22 -7.23
CA SER A 47 1.72 -5.76 -6.38
C SER A 47 1.26 -7.15 -6.86
N GLY A 48 0.25 -7.75 -6.22
CA GLY A 48 -0.23 -9.08 -6.59
C GLY A 48 0.69 -10.23 -6.16
N VAL A 49 1.48 -10.05 -5.10
CA VAL A 49 2.44 -11.06 -4.61
C VAL A 49 1.74 -12.13 -3.74
N ASN A 50 0.58 -11.82 -3.18
CA ASN A 50 -0.17 -12.72 -2.32
C ASN A 50 -0.98 -13.73 -3.16
N TYR A 51 -0.88 -15.02 -2.85
CA TYR A 51 -1.64 -16.08 -3.55
C TYR A 51 -3.16 -15.81 -3.59
N ASN A 52 -3.73 -15.26 -2.50
CA ASN A 52 -5.15 -14.89 -2.44
C ASN A 52 -5.56 -13.83 -3.48
N THR A 53 -4.59 -13.08 -4.03
CA THR A 53 -4.85 -12.02 -5.01
C THR A 53 -4.53 -12.44 -6.44
N ILE A 54 -3.45 -13.19 -6.64
CA ILE A 54 -2.98 -13.56 -7.98
C ILE A 54 -3.67 -14.83 -8.50
N GLY A 55 -4.08 -15.73 -7.61
CA GLY A 55 -4.76 -16.98 -7.95
C GLY A 55 -3.92 -17.93 -8.81
N ASP A 56 -4.46 -19.11 -9.13
CA ASP A 56 -3.72 -20.16 -9.84
C ASP A 56 -3.25 -19.70 -11.23
N SER A 57 -4.12 -19.08 -12.02
CA SER A 57 -3.76 -18.60 -13.37
C SER A 57 -2.62 -17.59 -13.35
N GLY A 58 -2.57 -16.72 -12.34
CA GLY A 58 -1.50 -15.75 -12.20
C GLY A 58 -0.20 -16.38 -11.70
N VAL A 59 -0.26 -17.43 -10.86
CA VAL A 59 0.91 -18.24 -10.50
C VAL A 59 1.50 -18.90 -11.75
N ASP A 60 0.68 -19.58 -12.54
CA ASP A 60 1.12 -20.30 -13.74
C ASP A 60 1.72 -19.33 -14.77
N PHE A 61 1.07 -18.17 -14.97
CA PHE A 61 1.61 -17.09 -15.80
C PHE A 61 2.98 -16.63 -15.30
N LEU A 62 3.12 -16.33 -14.01
CA LEU A 62 4.36 -15.79 -13.46
C LEU A 62 5.50 -16.82 -13.48
N GLU A 63 5.20 -18.09 -13.25
CA GLU A 63 6.16 -19.19 -13.37
C GLU A 63 6.70 -19.33 -14.79
N GLU A 64 5.84 -19.29 -15.81
CA GLU A 64 6.30 -19.34 -17.20
C GLU A 64 7.05 -18.07 -17.59
N PHE A 65 6.49 -16.91 -17.26
CA PHE A 65 7.06 -15.61 -17.59
C PHE A 65 8.47 -15.42 -17.00
N SER A 66 8.69 -15.87 -15.76
CA SER A 66 9.97 -15.74 -15.06
C SER A 66 11.11 -16.61 -15.60
N LYS A 67 10.81 -17.64 -16.40
CA LYS A 67 11.85 -18.48 -17.03
C LYS A 67 12.74 -17.69 -17.98
N SER A 68 12.19 -16.69 -18.66
CA SER A 68 12.89 -15.93 -19.72
C SER A 68 12.90 -14.42 -19.50
N ALA A 69 11.98 -13.86 -18.71
CA ALA A 69 11.97 -12.41 -18.41
C ALA A 69 12.98 -12.04 -17.32
N ARG A 70 13.53 -10.82 -17.40
CA ARG A 70 14.35 -10.22 -16.34
C ARG A 70 13.97 -8.76 -16.17
N VAL A 71 14.02 -8.26 -14.94
CA VAL A 71 13.79 -6.84 -14.67
C VAL A 71 14.92 -6.00 -15.26
N ALA A 72 14.59 -4.88 -15.90
CA ALA A 72 15.53 -3.94 -16.49
C ALA A 72 15.90 -2.78 -15.55
N ILE A 73 15.08 -2.57 -14.50
CA ILE A 73 15.22 -1.47 -13.55
C ILE A 73 15.13 -1.99 -12.12
N ARG A 74 15.49 -1.13 -11.14
CA ARG A 74 15.25 -1.42 -9.72
C ARG A 74 13.79 -1.83 -9.54
N THR A 75 13.57 -3.01 -8.98
CA THR A 75 12.24 -3.57 -8.81
C THR A 75 12.09 -4.17 -7.43
N THR A 76 11.11 -3.67 -6.68
CA THR A 76 10.76 -4.16 -5.35
C THR A 76 9.35 -4.73 -5.36
N ILE A 77 8.98 -5.51 -4.34
CA ILE A 77 7.72 -6.26 -4.33
C ILE A 77 6.93 -6.04 -3.05
N ASN A 78 5.61 -6.01 -3.19
CA ASN A 78 4.64 -5.90 -2.10
C ASN A 78 4.69 -7.11 -1.15
N PRO A 79 4.04 -7.02 0.03
CA PRO A 79 3.98 -8.12 0.97
C PRO A 79 3.30 -9.35 0.37
N MET A 80 3.76 -10.53 0.78
CA MET A 80 3.14 -11.82 0.49
C MET A 80 2.06 -12.17 1.53
N GLY A 81 1.55 -13.39 1.47
CA GLY A 81 0.49 -13.84 2.37
C GLY A 81 0.90 -14.04 3.83
N PHE A 82 2.15 -14.44 4.10
CA PHE A 82 2.61 -14.79 5.45
C PHE A 82 4.11 -14.54 5.64
N ASP A 83 4.58 -14.57 6.88
CA ASP A 83 6.00 -14.52 7.21
C ASP A 83 6.61 -15.94 7.13
N GLN A 84 7.46 -16.20 6.13
CA GLN A 84 8.12 -17.52 5.98
C GLN A 84 9.05 -17.90 7.13
N ASN A 85 9.46 -16.93 7.96
CA ASN A 85 10.30 -17.15 9.14
C ASN A 85 9.48 -17.42 10.41
N LYS A 86 8.15 -17.52 10.30
CA LYS A 86 7.25 -17.80 11.40
C LYS A 86 6.54 -19.13 11.18
N THR A 87 6.32 -19.87 12.27
CA THR A 87 5.47 -21.04 12.25
C THR A 87 4.02 -20.59 12.20
N VAL A 88 3.35 -20.85 11.08
CA VAL A 88 1.94 -20.51 10.86
C VAL A 88 1.18 -21.75 10.44
N ASN A 89 -0.09 -21.85 10.87
CA ASN A 89 -0.97 -22.94 10.47
C ASN A 89 -1.65 -22.60 9.14
N LEU A 90 -1.01 -22.96 8.03
CA LEU A 90 -1.54 -22.75 6.67
C LEU A 90 -1.56 -24.07 5.92
N SER A 91 -2.47 -24.18 4.94
CA SER A 91 -2.51 -25.36 4.08
C SER A 91 -1.21 -25.51 3.29
N GLU A 92 -0.84 -26.75 3.03
CA GLU A 92 0.34 -27.05 2.22
C GLU A 92 0.21 -26.45 0.81
N ASN A 93 -0.99 -26.52 0.22
CA ASN A 93 -1.27 -25.92 -1.08
C ASN A 93 -1.02 -24.40 -1.10
N PHE A 94 -1.55 -23.67 -0.10
CA PHE A 94 -1.32 -22.22 -0.01
C PHE A 94 0.17 -21.91 0.08
N THR A 95 0.87 -22.62 0.98
CA THR A 95 2.31 -22.42 1.22
C THR A 95 3.12 -22.70 -0.05
N GLN A 96 2.86 -23.82 -0.73
CA GLN A 96 3.55 -24.18 -1.97
C GLN A 96 3.34 -23.15 -3.09
N LYS A 97 2.08 -22.74 -3.33
CA LYS A 97 1.75 -21.73 -4.34
C LYS A 97 2.34 -20.36 -4.01
N GLN A 98 2.24 -19.92 -2.76
CA GLN A 98 2.84 -18.67 -2.30
C GLN A 98 4.36 -18.66 -2.47
N MET A 99 5.03 -19.76 -2.13
CA MET A 99 6.49 -19.88 -2.30
C MET A 99 6.90 -20.00 -3.76
N SER A 100 6.01 -20.48 -4.65
CA SER A 100 6.28 -20.45 -6.09
C SER A 100 6.30 -19.03 -6.64
N ILE A 101 5.36 -18.17 -6.21
CA ILE A 101 5.35 -16.74 -6.56
C ILE A 101 6.67 -16.07 -6.11
N VAL A 102 7.10 -16.35 -4.88
CA VAL A 102 8.37 -15.86 -4.33
C VAL A 102 9.55 -16.25 -5.21
N ARG A 103 9.65 -17.54 -5.59
CA ARG A 103 10.72 -18.05 -6.47
C ARG A 103 10.69 -17.38 -7.84
N SER A 104 9.52 -17.19 -8.44
CA SER A 104 9.39 -16.55 -9.74
C SER A 104 9.86 -15.09 -9.72
N TYR A 105 9.49 -14.32 -8.70
CA TYR A 105 10.00 -12.95 -8.53
C TYR A 105 11.50 -12.90 -8.25
N HIS A 106 12.05 -13.88 -7.53
CA HIS A 106 13.50 -14.01 -7.37
C HIS A 106 14.19 -14.30 -8.72
N MET A 107 13.65 -15.22 -9.53
CA MET A 107 14.19 -15.54 -10.87
C MET A 107 14.13 -14.35 -11.83
N LEU A 108 13.11 -13.49 -11.72
CA LEU A 108 13.01 -12.24 -12.47
C LEU A 108 14.13 -11.24 -12.12
N GLY A 109 14.81 -11.40 -10.97
CA GLY A 109 15.85 -10.49 -10.48
C GLY A 109 15.32 -9.34 -9.61
N THR A 110 14.13 -9.50 -9.03
CA THR A 110 13.58 -8.48 -8.12
C THR A 110 14.31 -8.46 -6.77
N THR A 111 14.26 -7.32 -6.09
CA THR A 111 14.57 -7.25 -4.66
C THR A 111 13.35 -7.76 -3.90
N THR A 112 13.48 -8.91 -3.26
CA THR A 112 12.39 -9.58 -2.51
C THR A 112 12.12 -8.88 -1.17
N SER A 113 11.62 -7.65 -1.24
CA SER A 113 11.43 -6.74 -0.11
C SER A 113 10.17 -6.98 0.70
N PHE A 114 9.16 -7.61 0.09
CA PHE A 114 7.86 -7.94 0.67
C PHE A 114 7.23 -6.84 1.55
N THR A 115 7.15 -5.62 1.01
CA THR A 115 6.69 -4.47 1.78
C THR A 115 5.78 -3.54 1.01
N CYS A 116 4.74 -3.00 1.67
CA CYS A 116 3.85 -1.99 1.10
C CYS A 116 4.26 -0.55 1.46
N VAL A 117 5.39 -0.39 2.16
CA VAL A 117 6.01 0.90 2.51
C VAL A 117 7.44 0.99 1.95
N PRO A 118 7.65 0.75 0.65
CA PRO A 118 9.00 0.72 0.08
C PRO A 118 9.75 2.04 0.28
N TYR A 119 9.04 3.16 0.37
CA TYR A 119 9.60 4.48 0.59
C TYR A 119 10.19 4.70 1.99
N GLU A 120 9.95 3.80 2.96
CA GLU A 120 10.57 3.87 4.29
C GLU A 120 11.87 3.05 4.38
N ILE A 121 12.18 2.25 3.36
CA ILE A 121 13.29 1.26 3.39
C ILE A 121 14.39 1.61 2.40
N PHE A 122 14.01 2.23 1.30
CA PHE A 122 14.84 2.34 0.11
C PHE A 122 15.15 3.79 -0.23
N ASP A 123 16.34 4.03 -0.78
CA ASP A 123 16.71 5.35 -1.30
C ASP A 123 15.70 5.85 -2.33
N ILE A 124 15.24 7.08 -2.13
CA ILE A 124 14.23 7.71 -2.97
C ILE A 124 14.90 8.40 -4.15
N PRO A 125 14.45 8.18 -5.41
CA PRO A 125 14.92 8.94 -6.56
C PRO A 125 14.71 10.45 -6.39
N GLU A 126 15.42 11.25 -7.19
CA GLU A 126 15.22 12.70 -7.23
C GLU A 126 13.75 13.07 -7.54
N LYS A 127 13.27 14.17 -6.94
CA LYS A 127 11.95 14.73 -7.18
C LYS A 127 11.73 14.95 -8.69
N GLY A 128 10.55 14.57 -9.18
CA GLY A 128 10.21 14.59 -10.61
C GLY A 128 10.62 13.32 -11.37
N SER A 129 11.29 12.36 -10.73
CA SER A 129 11.55 11.05 -11.36
C SER A 129 10.27 10.26 -11.57
N ALA A 130 10.13 9.65 -12.75
CA ALA A 130 9.06 8.71 -13.02
C ALA A 130 9.34 7.32 -12.42
N VAL A 131 8.34 6.74 -11.76
CA VAL A 131 8.33 5.40 -11.17
C VAL A 131 7.02 4.69 -11.53
N SER A 132 6.95 3.37 -11.33
CA SER A 132 5.77 2.55 -11.65
C SER A 132 5.35 1.73 -10.43
N PHE A 133 4.46 2.29 -9.61
CA PHE A 133 4.07 1.70 -8.32
C PHE A 133 2.63 1.20 -8.34
N ALA A 134 2.46 -0.10 -8.10
CA ALA A 134 1.15 -0.74 -8.05
C ALA A 134 0.55 -0.86 -6.64
N GLU A 135 1.35 -0.62 -5.59
CA GLU A 135 0.81 -0.50 -4.23
C GLU A 135 0.12 0.85 -4.07
N SER A 136 -1.18 0.85 -3.76
CA SER A 136 -1.99 2.07 -3.77
C SER A 136 -1.50 3.12 -2.79
N ASN A 137 -1.12 2.72 -1.57
CA ASN A 137 -0.53 3.62 -0.59
C ASN A 137 0.79 4.23 -1.09
N ALA A 138 1.69 3.38 -1.59
CA ALA A 138 3.01 3.82 -2.04
C ALA A 138 2.91 4.76 -3.24
N ALA A 139 1.98 4.52 -4.17
CA ALA A 139 1.75 5.39 -5.32
C ALA A 139 1.27 6.79 -4.88
N VAL A 140 0.24 6.85 -4.01
CA VAL A 140 -0.29 8.13 -3.49
C VAL A 140 0.76 8.88 -2.69
N PHE A 141 1.43 8.20 -1.76
CA PHE A 141 2.49 8.81 -0.95
C PHE A 141 3.65 9.35 -1.81
N SER A 142 4.04 8.59 -2.83
CA SER A 142 5.12 8.99 -3.75
C SER A 142 4.77 10.23 -4.55
N ASN A 143 3.54 10.33 -5.04
CA ASN A 143 3.08 11.51 -5.77
C ASN A 143 2.98 12.76 -4.87
N SER A 144 2.44 12.59 -3.67
CA SER A 144 2.03 13.70 -2.79
C SER A 144 3.12 14.19 -1.84
N ILE A 145 3.92 13.27 -1.29
CA ILE A 145 4.92 13.58 -0.27
C ILE A 145 6.32 13.64 -0.86
N LEU A 146 6.66 12.68 -1.74
CA LEU A 146 8.01 12.56 -2.30
C LEU A 146 8.21 13.37 -3.60
N GLY A 147 7.10 13.74 -4.25
CA GLY A 147 7.12 14.43 -5.54
C GLY A 147 7.69 13.57 -6.68
N LEU A 148 7.57 12.24 -6.56
CA LEU A 148 7.78 11.31 -7.68
C LEU A 148 6.56 11.34 -8.61
N LEU A 149 6.74 10.83 -9.83
CA LEU A 149 5.68 10.75 -10.82
C LEU A 149 5.32 9.28 -11.05
N THR A 150 4.10 8.88 -10.67
CA THR A 150 3.58 7.54 -10.97
C THR A 150 2.09 7.61 -11.21
N ASN A 151 1.61 6.83 -12.16
CA ASN A 151 0.20 6.45 -12.17
C ASN A 151 -0.08 5.49 -11.02
N ARG A 152 -1.36 5.27 -10.71
CA ARG A 152 -1.74 4.17 -9.84
C ARG A 152 -1.75 2.89 -10.67
N GLU A 153 -0.61 2.21 -10.67
CA GLU A 153 -0.37 1.06 -11.54
C GLU A 153 -1.16 -0.17 -11.08
N SER A 154 -1.46 -1.05 -12.03
CA SER A 154 -1.91 -2.42 -11.74
C SER A 154 -0.71 -3.35 -11.52
N ALA A 155 -0.95 -4.55 -10.98
CA ALA A 155 0.08 -5.57 -10.86
C ALA A 155 0.77 -5.87 -12.22
N LEU A 156 -0.03 -5.98 -13.29
CA LEU A 156 0.48 -6.26 -14.64
C LEU A 156 1.24 -5.07 -15.24
N SER A 157 0.78 -3.84 -15.03
CA SER A 157 1.45 -2.66 -15.58
C SER A 157 2.77 -2.36 -14.87
N ALA A 158 2.84 -2.53 -13.55
CA ALA A 158 4.10 -2.44 -12.81
C ALA A 158 5.06 -3.58 -13.17
N LEU A 159 4.57 -4.81 -13.38
CA LEU A 159 5.39 -5.92 -13.88
C LEU A 159 5.94 -5.60 -15.27
N ALA A 160 5.10 -5.20 -16.22
CA ALA A 160 5.54 -4.84 -17.57
C ALA A 160 6.54 -3.66 -17.56
N SER A 161 6.32 -2.67 -16.70
CA SER A 161 7.24 -1.55 -16.51
C SER A 161 8.58 -1.98 -15.92
N SER A 162 8.58 -2.96 -15.01
CA SER A 162 9.82 -3.52 -14.45
C SER A 162 10.70 -4.23 -15.49
N ILE A 163 10.08 -4.89 -16.48
CA ILE A 163 10.78 -5.64 -17.53
C ILE A 163 11.27 -4.72 -18.64
N THR A 164 10.48 -3.73 -19.03
CA THR A 164 10.80 -2.82 -20.14
C THR A 164 11.61 -1.59 -19.70
N GLY A 165 11.54 -1.22 -18.42
CA GLY A 165 12.04 0.06 -17.93
C GLY A 165 11.21 1.26 -18.40
N LYS A 166 9.98 1.03 -18.87
CA LYS A 166 9.09 2.04 -19.47
C LYS A 166 7.71 2.05 -18.82
N SER A 167 7.01 3.17 -18.86
CA SER A 167 5.57 3.26 -18.55
C SER A 167 4.86 4.20 -19.54
N PRO A 168 3.57 3.98 -19.87
CA PRO A 168 2.80 4.87 -20.74
C PRO A 168 2.70 6.28 -20.16
N TYR A 169 3.03 7.29 -20.96
CA TYR A 169 2.96 8.70 -20.57
C TYR A 169 1.50 9.19 -20.58
N SER A 170 0.80 8.97 -19.47
CA SER A 170 -0.59 9.38 -19.26
C SER A 170 -0.84 9.81 -17.82
N ASN A 171 -2.00 10.43 -17.57
CA ASN A 171 -2.51 10.79 -16.24
C ASN A 171 -1.46 11.49 -15.36
N LEU A 172 -1.16 10.96 -14.17
CA LEU A 172 -0.31 11.61 -13.16
C LEU A 172 1.16 11.72 -13.55
N LEU A 173 1.57 11.12 -14.67
CA LEU A 173 2.86 11.40 -15.30
C LEU A 173 2.88 12.75 -16.04
N MET A 174 1.73 13.38 -16.25
CA MET A 174 1.60 14.69 -16.90
C MET A 174 1.16 15.77 -15.91
N ASP A 175 1.83 16.92 -15.90
CA ASP A 175 1.57 18.02 -14.97
C ASP A 175 0.10 18.50 -14.97
N LYS A 176 -0.58 18.40 -16.12
CA LYS A 176 -1.98 18.85 -16.26
C LYS A 176 -2.94 18.08 -15.34
N PHE A 177 -2.64 16.84 -15.00
CA PHE A 177 -3.47 15.99 -14.14
C PHE A 177 -3.05 16.02 -12.67
N ARG A 178 -1.98 16.74 -12.33
CA ARG A 178 -1.45 16.88 -10.96
C ARG A 178 -1.98 18.11 -10.23
N ARG A 179 -2.81 18.92 -10.89
CA ARG A 179 -3.49 20.08 -10.30
C ARG A 179 -4.88 19.70 -9.83
N ALA A 180 -5.14 19.87 -8.53
CA ALA A 180 -6.46 19.62 -7.98
C ALA A 180 -7.49 20.62 -8.54
N LYS A 181 -8.65 20.10 -8.95
CA LYS A 181 -9.83 20.90 -9.32
C LYS A 181 -10.80 21.06 -8.16
N VAL A 182 -10.78 20.09 -7.24
CA VAL A 182 -11.62 20.03 -6.04
C VAL A 182 -10.72 19.92 -4.83
N THR A 183 -11.02 20.70 -3.80
CA THR A 183 -10.34 20.70 -2.51
C THR A 183 -11.30 20.29 -1.42
N VAL A 184 -10.94 19.26 -0.65
CA VAL A 184 -11.65 18.84 0.54
C VAL A 184 -11.07 19.58 1.73
N LYS A 185 -11.95 20.21 2.51
CA LYS A 185 -11.61 20.96 3.71
C LYS A 185 -12.37 20.40 4.92
N PRO A 186 -11.69 19.83 5.92
CA PRO A 186 -12.33 19.45 7.18
C PRO A 186 -12.79 20.71 7.93
N ASP A 187 -13.97 20.65 8.52
CA ASP A 187 -14.48 21.69 9.44
C ASP A 187 -14.29 21.32 10.92
N TYR A 188 -13.52 20.26 11.18
CA TYR A 188 -13.19 19.73 12.50
C TYR A 188 -11.69 19.57 12.67
N GLU A 189 -11.26 19.46 13.94
CA GLU A 189 -9.86 19.27 14.28
C GLU A 189 -9.41 17.83 14.00
N LEU A 190 -8.31 17.68 13.26
CA LEU A 190 -7.65 16.41 13.00
C LEU A 190 -6.53 16.22 14.03
N ALA A 191 -6.58 15.15 14.82
CA ALA A 191 -5.59 14.91 15.88
C ALA A 191 -4.82 13.60 15.69
N THR A 192 -5.47 12.56 15.16
CA THR A 192 -4.97 11.19 15.11
C THR A 192 -4.76 10.71 13.68
N GLU A 193 -3.98 9.65 13.50
CA GLU A 193 -3.84 8.99 12.20
C GLU A 193 -5.17 8.49 11.64
N LEU A 194 -6.10 8.11 12.53
CA LEU A 194 -7.44 7.69 12.12
C LEU A 194 -8.23 8.86 11.51
N ASP A 195 -8.15 10.06 12.07
CA ASP A 195 -8.83 11.25 11.53
C ASP A 195 -8.39 11.53 10.09
N TYR A 196 -7.07 11.44 9.84
CA TYR A 196 -6.49 11.57 8.50
C TYR A 196 -6.88 10.44 7.56
N GLY A 197 -6.97 9.21 8.08
CA GLY A 197 -7.50 8.07 7.34
C GLY A 197 -8.95 8.27 6.91
N LEU A 198 -9.83 8.72 7.81
CA LEU A 198 -11.24 8.93 7.51
C LEU A 198 -11.43 10.09 6.52
N LEU A 199 -10.70 11.20 6.69
CA LEU A 199 -10.67 12.30 5.73
C LEU A 199 -10.21 11.83 4.34
N GLY A 200 -9.17 11.01 4.27
CA GLY A 200 -8.69 10.43 3.01
C GLY A 200 -9.71 9.53 2.34
N TYR A 201 -10.40 8.71 3.14
CA TYR A 201 -11.44 7.81 2.63
C TYR A 201 -12.62 8.61 2.08
N PHE A 202 -13.10 9.62 2.82
CA PHE A 202 -14.11 10.57 2.35
C PHE A 202 -13.69 11.24 1.03
N ALA A 203 -12.48 11.82 1.00
CA ALA A 203 -11.99 12.53 -0.18
C ALA A 203 -11.92 11.61 -1.42
N GLY A 204 -11.40 10.40 -1.26
CA GLY A 204 -11.30 9.43 -2.36
C GLY A 204 -12.66 8.93 -2.87
N ASN A 205 -13.67 8.80 -2.00
CA ASN A 205 -15.04 8.44 -2.40
C ASN A 205 -15.74 9.58 -3.13
N THR A 206 -15.54 10.81 -2.64
CA THR A 206 -16.27 11.98 -3.10
C THR A 206 -15.69 12.54 -4.40
N VAL A 207 -14.37 12.57 -4.55
CA VAL A 207 -13.71 13.22 -5.69
C VAL A 207 -13.24 12.20 -6.72
N ARG A 208 -13.85 12.23 -7.90
CA ARG A 208 -13.50 11.37 -9.04
C ARG A 208 -12.49 12.04 -9.98
N ASP A 209 -11.32 12.40 -9.45
CA ASP A 209 -10.21 12.97 -10.23
C ASP A 209 -8.86 12.35 -9.82
N ASN A 210 -7.83 12.56 -10.63
CA ASN A 210 -6.48 12.05 -10.40
C ASN A 210 -5.79 12.70 -9.19
N CYS A 211 -6.07 13.98 -8.96
CA CYS A 211 -5.47 14.80 -7.91
C CYS A 211 -6.53 15.54 -7.08
N ILE A 212 -6.45 15.42 -5.75
CA ILE A 212 -7.37 16.04 -4.79
C ILE A 212 -6.63 17.08 -3.94
N GLY A 213 -7.21 18.25 -3.74
CA GLY A 213 -6.71 19.23 -2.78
C GLY A 213 -7.14 18.82 -1.37
N ILE A 214 -6.23 18.84 -0.40
CA ILE A 214 -6.54 18.58 1.01
C ILE A 214 -6.05 19.76 1.84
N ASN A 215 -6.98 20.53 2.40
CA ASN A 215 -6.66 21.60 3.34
C ASN A 215 -6.83 21.11 4.79
N ALA A 216 -5.87 20.33 5.29
CA ALA A 216 -5.90 19.78 6.64
C ALA A 216 -5.45 20.77 7.75
N GLY A 217 -5.24 22.07 7.44
CA GLY A 217 -4.77 23.07 8.40
C GLY A 217 -3.30 22.94 8.86
N GLU A 218 -2.68 21.77 8.72
CA GLU A 218 -1.25 21.56 9.03
C GLU A 218 -0.34 21.92 7.84
N GLU A 219 0.73 22.69 8.09
CA GLU A 219 1.72 23.05 7.06
C GLU A 219 2.51 21.83 6.57
N LYS A 220 2.88 20.91 7.47
CA LYS A 220 3.60 19.67 7.15
C LYS A 220 3.03 18.49 7.92
N LEU A 221 2.59 17.47 7.19
CA LEU A 221 2.13 16.22 7.79
C LEU A 221 3.34 15.41 8.25
N ASP A 222 3.26 14.82 9.45
CA ASP A 222 4.18 13.76 9.83
C ASP A 222 3.94 12.49 9.00
N THR A 223 4.90 11.57 9.03
CA THR A 223 4.87 10.35 8.22
C THR A 223 3.66 9.45 8.54
N ILE A 224 3.25 9.36 9.81
CA ILE A 224 2.15 8.48 10.24
C ILE A 224 0.85 8.99 9.63
N LYS A 225 0.56 10.29 9.80
CA LYS A 225 -0.62 10.96 9.24
C LYS A 225 -0.64 10.93 7.71
N ALA A 226 0.50 11.25 7.08
CA ALA A 226 0.62 11.23 5.62
C ALA A 226 0.41 9.82 5.05
N LYS A 227 0.91 8.78 5.73
CA LYS A 227 0.70 7.38 5.36
C LYS A 227 -0.76 6.96 5.52
N ALA A 228 -1.41 7.32 6.62
CA ALA A 228 -2.83 7.03 6.84
C ALA A 228 -3.72 7.69 5.77
N LEU A 229 -3.48 8.97 5.47
CA LEU A 229 -4.19 9.71 4.42
C LEU A 229 -3.97 9.07 3.04
N SER A 230 -2.72 8.75 2.69
CA SER A 230 -2.35 8.14 1.40
C SER A 230 -3.01 6.78 1.21
N ALA A 231 -2.98 5.95 2.26
CA ALA A 231 -3.56 4.61 2.24
C ALA A 231 -5.08 4.66 2.07
N ALA A 232 -5.76 5.58 2.75
CA ALA A 232 -7.21 5.71 2.68
C ALA A 232 -7.69 6.24 1.31
N ILE A 233 -7.04 7.28 0.76
CA ILE A 233 -7.32 7.76 -0.61
C ILE A 233 -7.12 6.63 -1.64
N GLY A 234 -6.02 5.88 -1.49
CA GLY A 234 -5.72 4.73 -2.32
C GLY A 234 -6.67 3.54 -2.15
N THR A 235 -7.57 3.57 -1.16
CA THR A 235 -8.56 2.50 -0.88
C THR A 235 -9.94 2.86 -1.41
N SER A 236 -10.43 4.08 -1.19
CA SER A 236 -11.83 4.47 -1.48
C SER A 236 -12.08 4.99 -2.90
N GLY A 237 -11.05 5.38 -3.64
CA GLY A 237 -11.24 6.09 -4.91
C GLY A 237 -10.43 5.57 -6.09
N SER A 238 -10.45 6.32 -7.19
CA SER A 238 -9.51 6.21 -8.30
C SER A 238 -8.30 7.16 -8.18
N CYS A 239 -8.34 8.06 -7.20
CA CYS A 239 -7.33 9.07 -7.00
C CYS A 239 -5.95 8.45 -6.71
N GLY A 240 -4.91 9.04 -7.31
CA GLY A 240 -3.52 8.63 -7.15
C GLY A 240 -2.62 9.69 -6.52
N MET A 241 -3.17 10.84 -6.13
CA MET A 241 -2.42 11.98 -5.59
C MET A 241 -3.32 12.92 -4.78
N PHE A 242 -2.84 13.39 -3.65
CA PHE A 242 -3.32 14.64 -3.04
C PHE A 242 -2.29 15.77 -3.10
N THR A 243 -2.74 17.01 -2.98
CA THR A 243 -1.91 18.21 -2.87
C THR A 243 -2.43 19.14 -1.78
N LYS A 244 -1.55 19.97 -1.22
CA LYS A 244 -1.94 21.08 -0.34
C LYS A 244 -2.17 22.38 -1.10
N GLU A 245 -1.84 22.42 -2.38
CA GLU A 245 -1.94 23.65 -3.17
C GLU A 245 -3.40 24.04 -3.39
N GLU A 246 -3.79 25.16 -2.75
CA GLU A 246 -5.03 25.86 -3.05
C GLU A 246 -4.87 26.64 -4.36
N GLY A 247 -5.47 26.14 -5.43
CA GLY A 247 -5.59 26.84 -6.70
C GLY A 247 -6.67 27.91 -6.62
N ALA A 248 -6.46 29.06 -7.26
CA ALA A 248 -7.38 30.21 -7.24
C ALA A 248 -8.80 29.96 -7.80
N LYS A 249 -9.07 28.79 -8.40
CA LYS A 249 -10.38 28.38 -8.97
C LYS A 249 -10.69 26.91 -8.67
N GLN A 250 -10.60 26.50 -7.41
CA GLN A 250 -10.97 25.16 -6.97
C GLN A 250 -12.38 25.15 -6.38
N GLU A 251 -13.15 24.11 -6.69
CA GLU A 251 -14.38 23.79 -5.95
C GLU A 251 -13.99 23.31 -4.53
N ILE A 252 -14.68 23.80 -3.51
CA ILE A 252 -14.41 23.41 -2.12
C ILE A 252 -15.55 22.53 -1.62
N ILE A 253 -15.20 21.34 -1.13
CA ILE A 253 -16.11 20.43 -0.45
C ILE A 253 -15.76 20.43 1.03
N SER A 254 -16.73 20.78 1.88
CA SER A 254 -16.57 20.64 3.33
C SER A 254 -16.67 19.17 3.72
N CYS A 255 -15.77 18.72 4.60
CA CYS A 255 -15.86 17.43 5.24
C CYS A 255 -16.19 17.67 6.72
N GLY A 256 -17.44 17.44 7.06
CA GLY A 256 -17.95 17.65 8.40
C GLY A 256 -17.74 16.45 9.31
N LYS A 257 -17.97 16.68 10.62
CA LYS A 257 -17.99 15.58 11.60
C LYS A 257 -19.05 14.54 11.28
N GLU A 258 -20.18 14.93 10.70
CA GLU A 258 -21.28 14.02 10.35
C GLU A 258 -20.89 13.06 9.22
N GLU A 259 -20.25 13.55 8.16
CA GLU A 259 -19.75 12.72 7.06
C GLU A 259 -18.69 11.73 7.55
N VAL A 260 -17.79 12.19 8.42
CA VAL A 260 -16.71 11.36 8.98
C VAL A 260 -17.23 10.30 9.94
N THR A 261 -18.24 10.65 10.75
CA THR A 261 -18.92 9.69 11.63
C THR A 261 -19.64 8.64 10.80
N THR A 262 -20.35 9.04 9.76
CA THR A 262 -21.04 8.11 8.84
C THR A 262 -20.05 7.11 8.21
N ILE A 263 -18.90 7.58 7.73
CA ILE A 263 -17.86 6.70 7.17
C ILE A 263 -17.26 5.79 8.25
N LYS A 264 -17.03 6.31 9.45
CA LYS A 264 -16.51 5.50 10.55
C LYS A 264 -17.50 4.40 10.90
N ASP A 265 -18.78 4.70 10.98
CA ASP A 265 -19.84 3.73 11.29
C ASP A 265 -19.99 2.67 10.18
N GLU A 266 -19.78 3.05 8.91
CA GLU A 266 -19.74 2.09 7.79
C GLU A 266 -18.55 1.11 7.91
N LEU A 267 -17.37 1.62 8.28
CA LEU A 267 -16.15 0.82 8.41
C LEU A 267 -16.06 0.04 9.74
N ASN A 268 -16.73 0.53 10.78
CA ASN A 268 -16.75 -0.05 12.12
C ASN A 268 -17.96 -0.99 12.26
N THR A 269 -17.72 -2.28 12.02
CA THR A 269 -18.77 -3.31 12.02
C THR A 269 -18.85 -4.11 13.32
N ALA A 270 -18.05 -3.76 14.34
CA ALA A 270 -18.07 -4.36 15.67
C ALA A 270 -17.66 -3.35 16.75
N GLU A 271 -18.21 -3.51 17.96
CA GLU A 271 -17.88 -2.69 19.13
C GLU A 271 -16.54 -3.09 19.78
N ASP A 272 -16.14 -4.35 19.61
CA ASP A 272 -14.92 -4.93 20.16
C ASP A 272 -14.32 -5.98 19.20
N GLY A 273 -13.12 -6.50 19.50
CA GLY A 273 -12.49 -7.57 18.72
C GLY A 273 -11.62 -8.53 19.52
N ASP A 274 -11.45 -9.73 18.98
CA ASP A 274 -10.69 -10.84 19.56
C ASP A 274 -9.17 -10.67 19.34
N LEU A 275 -8.82 -9.94 18.29
CA LEU A 275 -7.46 -9.73 17.82
C LEU A 275 -7.22 -8.25 17.55
N ILE A 276 -6.05 -7.73 17.96
CA ILE A 276 -5.54 -6.45 17.50
C ILE A 276 -4.66 -6.71 16.27
N ALA A 277 -4.93 -6.05 15.15
CA ALA A 277 -4.09 -6.13 13.94
C ALA A 277 -3.62 -4.73 13.53
N LEU A 278 -2.30 -4.51 13.61
CA LEU A 278 -1.66 -3.24 13.26
C LEU A 278 -0.75 -3.43 12.05
N GLY A 279 -0.71 -2.47 11.13
CA GLY A 279 0.21 -2.50 9.97
C GLY A 279 -0.44 -2.59 8.60
N SER A 280 -1.53 -1.85 8.37
CA SER A 280 -1.98 -1.52 7.01
C SER A 280 -1.98 -0.01 6.78
N PRO A 281 -1.02 0.57 6.05
CA PRO A 281 0.21 -0.05 5.56
C PRO A 281 1.13 -0.54 6.70
N GLN A 282 2.09 -1.40 6.38
CA GLN A 282 3.03 -1.98 7.36
C GLN A 282 3.66 -0.89 8.24
N LEU A 283 3.84 -1.22 9.53
CA LEU A 283 4.42 -0.28 10.48
C LEU A 283 5.87 0.03 10.10
N GLY A 284 6.16 1.32 10.04
CA GLY A 284 7.49 1.89 9.88
C GLY A 284 8.10 2.22 11.24
N LEU A 285 9.30 2.80 11.23
CA LEU A 285 10.03 3.06 12.47
C LEU A 285 9.31 4.08 13.37
N ASN A 286 8.65 5.08 12.77
CA ASN A 286 7.87 6.08 13.50
C ASN A 286 6.68 5.45 14.25
N GLU A 287 5.94 4.55 13.62
CA GLU A 287 4.83 3.87 14.28
C GLU A 287 5.32 2.91 15.37
N LEU A 288 6.45 2.23 15.17
CA LEU A 288 7.03 1.37 16.20
C LEU A 288 7.50 2.16 17.43
N HIS A 289 8.09 3.34 17.24
CA HIS A 289 8.43 4.24 18.35
C HIS A 289 7.18 4.69 19.12
N LEU A 290 6.14 5.13 18.40
CA LEU A 290 4.87 5.53 19.02
C LEU A 290 4.24 4.38 19.80
N LEU A 291 4.15 3.19 19.19
CA LEU A 291 3.60 2.00 19.82
C LEU A 291 4.38 1.63 21.10
N ALA A 292 5.71 1.56 21.01
CA ALA A 292 6.56 1.23 22.15
C ALA A 292 6.45 2.22 23.32
N ALA A 293 6.16 3.49 23.04
CA ALA A 293 5.91 4.50 24.06
C ALA A 293 4.52 4.34 24.71
N LEU A 294 3.48 4.02 23.93
CA LEU A 294 2.11 3.86 24.43
C LEU A 294 1.94 2.65 25.37
N ILE A 295 2.75 1.61 25.17
CA ILE A 295 2.74 0.35 25.94
C ILE A 295 3.85 0.26 27.00
N GLU A 296 4.59 1.35 27.25
CA GLU A 296 5.71 1.31 28.19
C GLU A 296 5.25 0.91 29.60
N GLY A 297 5.87 -0.14 30.14
CA GLY A 297 5.52 -0.71 31.44
C GLY A 297 4.24 -1.56 31.48
N LYS A 298 3.58 -1.78 30.34
CA LYS A 298 2.28 -2.47 30.24
C LYS A 298 2.40 -3.85 29.60
N ARG A 299 1.32 -4.63 29.71
CA ARG A 299 1.03 -5.83 28.92
C ARG A 299 -0.25 -5.65 28.12
N LEU A 300 -0.25 -6.17 26.91
CA LEU A 300 -1.43 -6.24 26.06
C LEU A 300 -2.40 -7.28 26.63
N THR A 301 -3.65 -6.88 26.80
CA THR A 301 -4.71 -7.74 27.34
C THR A 301 -5.38 -8.60 26.27
N LYS A 302 -5.09 -8.33 25.00
CA LYS A 302 -5.54 -9.08 23.83
C LYS A 302 -4.36 -9.45 22.96
N ARG A 303 -4.51 -10.53 22.19
CA ARG A 303 -3.51 -10.92 21.19
C ARG A 303 -3.33 -9.77 20.19
N CYS A 304 -2.09 -9.41 19.88
CA CYS A 304 -1.76 -8.32 18.97
C CYS A 304 -0.78 -8.79 17.91
N ILE A 305 -1.20 -8.78 16.64
CA ILE A 305 -0.33 -9.06 15.51
C ILE A 305 0.08 -7.75 14.84
N ILE A 306 1.39 -7.57 14.71
CA ILE A 306 2.02 -6.37 14.17
C ILE A 306 2.69 -6.72 12.85
N PHE A 307 2.13 -6.19 11.77
CA PHE A 307 2.67 -6.33 10.44
C PHE A 307 3.68 -5.22 10.17
N CYS A 308 4.93 -5.62 9.92
CA CYS A 308 6.06 -4.70 9.79
C CYS A 308 6.93 -5.11 8.59
N ALA A 309 7.57 -4.13 7.95
CA ALA A 309 8.56 -4.45 6.94
C ALA A 309 9.80 -5.08 7.59
N ARG A 310 10.34 -6.16 7.02
CA ARG A 310 11.47 -6.88 7.64
C ARG A 310 12.71 -6.01 7.86
N ALA A 311 13.01 -5.11 6.93
CA ALA A 311 14.13 -4.18 7.08
C ALA A 311 13.95 -3.24 8.28
N ILE A 312 12.74 -2.71 8.47
CA ILE A 312 12.38 -1.88 9.62
C ILE A 312 12.40 -2.69 10.91
N HIS A 313 11.86 -3.91 10.91
CA HIS A 313 11.92 -4.80 12.07
C HIS A 313 13.38 -5.03 12.52
N ASN A 314 14.28 -5.34 11.59
CA ASN A 314 15.69 -5.54 11.90
C ASN A 314 16.36 -4.27 12.45
N GLN A 315 16.07 -3.10 11.86
CA GLN A 315 16.55 -1.83 12.38
C GLN A 315 16.02 -1.53 13.79
N ALA A 316 14.71 -1.73 14.00
CA ALA A 316 14.04 -1.51 15.27
C ALA A 316 14.51 -2.48 16.36
N LYS A 317 14.98 -3.69 15.99
CA LYS A 317 15.60 -4.64 16.93
C LYS A 317 16.87 -4.07 17.53
N HIS A 318 17.73 -3.43 16.71
CA HIS A 318 18.94 -2.77 17.20
C HIS A 318 18.66 -1.59 18.14
N LEU A 319 17.46 -1.00 18.03
CA LEU A 319 17.00 0.09 18.91
C LEU A 319 16.27 -0.42 20.16
N GLY A 320 16.13 -1.74 20.34
CA GLY A 320 15.40 -2.35 21.47
C GLY A 320 13.88 -2.18 21.41
N LEU A 321 13.32 -1.66 20.31
CA LEU A 321 11.87 -1.44 20.17
C LEU A 321 11.13 -2.76 20.04
N ILE A 322 11.67 -3.69 19.25
CA ILE A 322 11.06 -5.01 19.03
C ILE A 322 10.97 -5.75 20.36
N ASP A 323 12.05 -5.78 21.14
CA ASP A 323 12.04 -6.42 22.46
C ASP A 323 10.96 -5.80 23.34
N ARG A 324 10.89 -4.47 23.47
CA ARG A 324 9.87 -3.80 24.29
C ARG A 324 8.45 -4.19 23.89
N ILE A 325 8.16 -4.23 22.60
CA ILE A 325 6.85 -4.56 22.06
C ILE A 325 6.52 -6.05 22.25
N GLU A 326 7.46 -6.95 21.98
CA GLU A 326 7.30 -8.39 22.21
C GLU A 326 7.12 -8.72 23.69
N HIS A 327 7.87 -8.05 24.58
CA HIS A 327 7.69 -8.21 26.03
C HIS A 327 6.28 -7.79 26.45
N ALA A 328 5.70 -6.76 25.84
CA ALA A 328 4.32 -6.36 26.10
C ALA A 328 3.27 -7.37 25.57
N GLY A 329 3.66 -8.36 24.77
CA GLY A 329 2.77 -9.36 24.17
C GLY A 329 2.47 -9.16 22.69
N GLY A 330 3.20 -8.25 22.00
CA GLY A 330 3.05 -8.05 20.56
C GLY A 330 3.72 -9.16 19.74
N GLU A 331 3.06 -9.63 18.68
CA GLU A 331 3.55 -10.66 17.76
C GLU A 331 3.89 -10.05 16.40
N PHE A 332 5.17 -10.05 16.01
CA PHE A 332 5.56 -9.54 14.69
C PHE A 332 5.34 -10.56 13.57
N MET A 333 4.71 -10.10 12.49
CA MET A 333 4.60 -10.79 11.20
C MET A 333 5.25 -9.93 10.11
N CYS A 334 6.47 -10.27 9.71
CA CYS A 334 7.17 -9.57 8.64
C CYS A 334 6.75 -10.11 7.26
N ASP A 335 7.01 -9.36 6.20
CA ASP A 335 6.75 -9.74 4.80
C ASP A 335 5.27 -10.00 4.44
N SER A 336 4.37 -9.96 5.42
CA SER A 336 2.97 -10.31 5.28
C SER A 336 2.08 -9.06 5.16
N CYS A 337 1.02 -9.16 4.36
CA CYS A 337 0.00 -8.12 4.24
C CYS A 337 -1.08 -8.26 5.33
N THR A 338 -1.39 -7.22 6.11
CA THR A 338 -2.51 -7.27 7.08
C THR A 338 -3.87 -7.51 6.40
N CYS A 339 -4.11 -6.87 5.26
CA CYS A 339 -5.43 -6.82 4.64
C CYS A 339 -5.86 -8.11 3.94
N LEU A 340 -4.92 -8.93 3.49
CA LEU A 340 -5.17 -10.06 2.59
C LEU A 340 -4.47 -11.34 3.08
N THR A 341 -3.97 -11.33 4.31
CA THR A 341 -3.31 -12.49 4.91
C THR A 341 -4.32 -13.61 5.14
N PRO A 342 -3.94 -14.88 4.91
CA PRO A 342 -4.71 -16.04 5.37
C PRO A 342 -4.63 -16.24 6.89
N LEU A 343 -3.88 -15.43 7.64
CA LEU A 343 -3.72 -15.56 9.10
C LEU A 343 -4.89 -14.96 9.90
N ILE A 344 -5.77 -14.20 9.24
CA ILE A 344 -6.92 -13.57 9.87
C ILE A 344 -8.16 -14.02 9.10
N THR A 345 -8.89 -14.99 9.63
CA THR A 345 -10.07 -15.56 8.97
C THR A 345 -11.29 -15.53 9.88
N ARG A 346 -12.48 -15.58 9.28
CA ARG A 346 -13.74 -15.69 10.04
C ARG A 346 -13.88 -17.00 10.82
N ALA A 347 -13.08 -18.02 10.51
CA ALA A 347 -13.06 -19.25 11.28
C ALA A 347 -12.31 -19.10 12.62
N ASP A 348 -11.35 -18.17 12.67
CA ASP A 348 -10.48 -17.98 13.84
C ASP A 348 -10.87 -16.75 14.67
N PHE A 349 -11.47 -15.73 14.06
CA PHE A 349 -11.79 -14.46 14.71
C PHE A 349 -13.16 -13.93 14.27
N ASP A 350 -13.98 -13.49 15.23
CA ASP A 350 -15.26 -12.84 14.93
C ASP A 350 -15.06 -11.38 14.56
N SER A 351 -14.15 -10.68 15.24
CA SER A 351 -13.79 -9.30 14.91
C SER A 351 -12.35 -8.92 15.25
N VAL A 352 -11.85 -7.89 14.57
CA VAL A 352 -10.48 -7.40 14.68
C VAL A 352 -10.48 -5.92 15.04
N ILE A 353 -9.67 -5.54 16.01
CA ILE A 353 -9.38 -4.15 16.36
C ILE A 353 -8.22 -3.64 15.49
N THR A 354 -8.41 -2.52 14.79
CA THR A 354 -7.37 -1.91 13.96
C THR A 354 -7.47 -0.38 13.96
N ASN A 355 -6.35 0.31 13.71
CA ASN A 355 -6.30 1.76 13.58
C ASN A 355 -6.28 2.26 12.14
N SER A 356 -6.39 1.34 11.18
CA SER A 356 -6.30 1.65 9.77
C SER A 356 -7.63 1.55 9.06
N VAL A 357 -8.02 2.62 8.38
CA VAL A 357 -9.15 2.61 7.45
C VAL A 357 -8.96 1.60 6.31
N LYS A 358 -7.73 1.46 5.80
CA LYS A 358 -7.42 0.45 4.78
C LYS A 358 -7.57 -0.97 5.33
N ALA A 359 -7.09 -1.23 6.54
CA ALA A 359 -7.33 -2.53 7.20
C ALA A 359 -8.82 -2.77 7.41
N ALA A 360 -9.54 -1.79 7.95
CA ALA A 360 -10.97 -1.90 8.22
C ALA A 360 -11.76 -2.29 6.95
N TYR A 361 -11.50 -1.61 5.85
CA TYR A 361 -12.12 -1.91 4.57
C TYR A 361 -11.84 -3.36 4.12
N TYR A 362 -10.56 -3.76 3.99
CA TYR A 362 -10.24 -5.06 3.41
C TYR A 362 -10.50 -6.24 4.36
N LEU A 363 -10.29 -6.09 5.67
CA LEU A 363 -10.60 -7.16 6.63
C LEU A 363 -12.09 -7.48 6.63
N ASN A 364 -12.95 -6.46 6.51
CA ASN A 364 -14.38 -6.68 6.39
C ASN A 364 -14.76 -7.24 5.00
N HIS A 365 -14.32 -6.61 3.91
CA HIS A 365 -14.76 -6.97 2.56
C HIS A 365 -14.15 -8.27 2.01
N SER A 366 -12.85 -8.48 2.27
CA SER A 366 -12.10 -9.64 1.75
C SER A 366 -12.08 -10.80 2.75
N ASN A 367 -11.81 -10.52 4.03
CA ASN A 367 -11.65 -11.57 5.04
C ASN A 367 -12.97 -11.89 5.79
N ARG A 368 -14.00 -11.04 5.61
CA ARG A 368 -15.34 -11.18 6.20
C ARG A 368 -15.36 -11.23 7.74
N VAL A 369 -14.35 -10.63 8.37
CA VAL A 369 -14.31 -10.46 9.83
C VAL A 369 -14.94 -9.12 10.23
N GLY A 370 -15.53 -9.07 11.43
CA GLY A 370 -16.00 -7.80 11.99
C GLY A 370 -14.80 -6.88 12.29
N VAL A 371 -15.04 -5.57 12.34
CA VAL A 371 -13.97 -4.59 12.54
C VAL A 371 -14.35 -3.58 13.61
N CYS A 372 -13.47 -3.43 14.59
CA CYS A 372 -13.49 -2.36 15.57
C CYS A 372 -12.40 -1.33 15.19
N LEU A 373 -12.80 -0.18 14.66
CA LEU A 373 -11.91 0.86 14.12
C LEU A 373 -11.70 1.99 15.15
N LYS A 374 -10.49 2.06 15.71
CA LYS A 374 -10.09 3.02 16.77
C LYS A 374 -8.69 3.55 16.51
N ASP A 375 -8.38 4.78 16.89
CA ASP A 375 -7.00 5.29 16.78
C ASP A 375 -6.05 4.50 17.70
N LEU A 376 -4.76 4.47 17.37
CA LEU A 376 -3.77 3.65 18.07
C LEU A 376 -3.70 3.96 19.56
N LYS A 377 -3.81 5.24 19.94
CA LYS A 377 -3.76 5.65 21.35
C LYS A 377 -4.95 5.12 22.12
N THR A 378 -6.15 5.17 21.54
CA THR A 378 -7.36 4.58 22.12
C THR A 378 -7.24 3.05 22.24
N ILE A 379 -6.77 2.35 21.20
CA ILE A 379 -6.54 0.89 21.28
C ILE A 379 -5.59 0.56 22.43
N MET A 380 -4.44 1.24 22.53
CA MET A 380 -3.46 0.96 23.58
C MET A 380 -3.94 1.38 24.98
N LYS A 381 -4.87 2.32 25.09
CA LYS A 381 -5.48 2.70 26.36
C LYS A 381 -6.46 1.63 26.86
N GLU A 382 -7.20 1.00 25.96
CA GLU A 382 -8.22 0.00 26.29
C GLU A 382 -7.67 -1.42 26.38
N CYS A 383 -6.58 -1.70 25.66
CA CYS A 383 -6.05 -3.05 25.50
C CYS A 383 -4.63 -3.25 26.06
N ALA A 384 -4.12 -2.31 26.87
CA ALA A 384 -2.85 -2.48 27.56
C ALA A 384 -2.90 -1.96 29.00
N ASP A 385 -2.56 -2.82 29.95
CA ASP A 385 -2.63 -2.56 31.39
C ASP A 385 -1.29 -2.78 32.07
N TYR A 386 -1.09 -2.13 33.23
CA TYR A 386 0.03 -2.46 34.11
C TYR A 386 -0.21 -3.83 34.73
N ASN A 387 0.82 -4.67 34.76
CA ASN A 387 0.79 -5.97 35.44
C ASN A 387 0.50 -5.84 36.92
#